data_AF-A0A258LQI0-F1
#
_entry.id   AF-A0A258LQI0-F1
#
_cell.length_a   1.000
_cell.length_b   1.000
_cell.length_c   1.000
_cell.angle_alpha   90.00
_cell.angle_beta   90.00
_cell.angle_gamma   90.00
#
_symmetry.space_group_name_H-M   'P 1'
#
loop_
_entity.id
_entity.type
_entity.pdbx_description
1 polymer ?
#
loop_
_entity_poly.entity_id
_entity_poly.type
_entity_poly.pdbx_seq_one_letter_code
_entity_poly.pdbx_strand_id
1 'polypeptide(L)'
;MVGPVFGAPWPDRPIKIIVPYPPGGGVDGVARTYAQRLGEVLNATVLVENKAGASGAIGADLVAKSAPDGYTLLIASPAEVVVGPSAGQKVPY
;
A
#
# COMPACT_ATOMS: atom_id res chain seq x y z
N MET A 1 8.33 -30.77 20.67
CA MET A 1 8.45 -29.55 21.49
C MET A 1 8.54 -28.37 20.51
N VAL A 2 7.45 -27.62 20.34
CA VAL A 2 7.42 -26.42 19.49
C VAL A 2 7.73 -25.23 20.40
N GLY A 3 8.85 -24.54 20.16
CA GLY A 3 9.22 -23.34 20.94
C GLY A 3 8.29 -22.17 20.61
N PRO A 4 8.12 -21.21 21.54
CA PRO A 4 7.27 -20.05 21.31
C PRO A 4 7.84 -19.20 20.16
N VAL A 5 6.98 -18.88 19.18
CA VAL A 5 7.29 -17.85 18.18
C VAL A 5 7.05 -16.50 18.86
N PHE A 6 8.13 -15.81 19.22
CA PHE A 6 8.07 -14.43 19.71
C PHE A 6 8.00 -13.46 18.52
N GLY A 7 6.86 -13.41 17.83
CA GLY A 7 6.49 -12.27 17.01
C GLY A 7 5.52 -11.40 17.80
N ALA A 8 5.76 -10.09 17.87
CA ALA A 8 4.72 -9.18 18.35
C ALA A 8 3.47 -9.37 17.48
N PRO A 9 2.25 -9.39 18.06
CA PRO A 9 1.04 -9.55 17.27
C PRO A 9 0.94 -8.41 16.26
N TRP A 10 0.86 -8.74 14.98
CA TRP A 10 0.59 -7.74 13.96
C TRP A 10 -0.86 -7.26 14.10
N PRO A 11 -1.14 -5.95 14.00
CA PRO A 11 -0.18 -4.84 13.89
C PRO A 11 0.27 -4.28 15.27
N ASP A 12 1.58 -4.01 15.40
CA ASP A 12 2.21 -3.38 16.57
C ASP A 12 2.65 -1.93 16.34
N ARG A 13 2.47 -1.42 15.13
CA ARG A 13 2.77 -0.04 14.70
C ARG A 13 1.80 0.41 13.60
N PRO A 14 1.76 1.71 13.27
CA PRO A 14 0.88 2.19 12.21
C PRO A 14 1.13 1.52 10.86
N ILE A 15 0.04 1.18 10.17
CA ILE A 15 0.06 0.67 8.78
C ILE A 15 0.00 1.87 7.83
N LYS A 16 0.70 1.78 6.70
CA LYS A 16 0.69 2.77 5.63
C LYS A 16 0.01 2.20 4.40
N ILE A 17 -0.93 2.97 3.87
CA ILE A 17 -1.53 2.76 2.57
C ILE A 17 -0.94 3.78 1.61
N ILE A 18 -0.17 3.30 0.64
CA ILE A 18 0.41 4.11 -0.43
C ILE A 18 -0.62 4.26 -1.54
N VAL A 19 -0.94 5.51 -1.86
CA VAL A 19 -1.80 5.89 -2.97
C VAL A 19 -0.91 6.39 -4.10
N PRO A 20 -0.82 5.70 -5.24
CA PRO A 20 0.08 6.06 -6.33
C PRO A 20 -0.40 7.27 -7.17
N TYR A 21 -1.27 8.11 -6.61
CA TYR A 21 -1.97 9.22 -7.28
C TYR A 21 -2.07 10.46 -6.37
N PRO A 22 -2.31 11.67 -6.93
CA PRO A 22 -2.50 12.90 -6.15
C PRO A 22 -3.64 12.80 -5.12
N PRO A 23 -3.55 13.53 -3.99
CA PRO A 23 -4.61 13.57 -2.98
C PRO A 23 -5.90 14.18 -3.53
N GLY A 24 -7.05 13.79 -2.96
CA GLY A 24 -8.37 14.30 -3.34
C GLY A 24 -9.01 13.68 -4.58
N GLY A 25 -8.29 12.80 -5.30
CA GLY A 25 -8.85 12.02 -6.40
C GLY A 25 -9.64 10.78 -5.95
N GLY A 26 -10.29 10.08 -6.89
CA GLY A 26 -11.09 8.89 -6.58
C GLY A 26 -10.31 7.78 -5.88
N VAL A 27 -9.06 7.53 -6.28
CA VAL A 27 -8.19 6.51 -5.65
C VAL A 27 -7.87 6.90 -4.19
N ASP A 28 -7.63 8.19 -3.91
CA ASP A 28 -7.39 8.69 -2.56
C ASP A 28 -8.64 8.56 -1.67
N GLY A 29 -9.84 8.84 -2.21
CA GLY A 29 -11.10 8.64 -1.50
C GLY A 29 -11.34 7.18 -1.12
N VAL A 30 -11.07 6.25 -2.04
CA VAL A 30 -11.14 4.81 -1.78
C VAL A 30 -10.13 4.41 -0.70
N ALA A 31 -8.88 4.89 -0.79
CA ALA A 31 -7.83 4.62 0.19
C ALA A 31 -8.21 5.04 1.62
N ARG A 32 -8.80 6.23 1.76
CA ARG A 32 -9.23 6.77 3.06
C ARG A 32 -10.40 5.98 3.65
N THR A 33 -11.31 5.51 2.81
CA THR A 33 -12.40 4.62 3.23
C THR A 33 -11.85 3.29 3.76
N TYR A 34 -10.88 2.70 3.07
CA TYR A 34 -10.19 1.50 3.56
C TYR A 34 -9.40 1.76 4.83
N ALA A 35 -8.65 2.87 4.91
CA ALA A 35 -7.86 3.21 6.08
C ALA A 35 -8.72 3.31 7.35
N GLN A 36 -9.88 3.96 7.25
CA GLN A 36 -10.83 4.04 8.36
C GLN A 36 -11.29 2.64 8.79
N ARG A 37 -11.79 1.83 7.84
CA ARG A 37 -12.35 0.52 8.17
C ARG A 37 -11.31 -0.46 8.70
N LEU A 38 -10.10 -0.44 8.13
CA LEU A 38 -8.98 -1.25 8.60
C LEU A 38 -8.56 -0.83 10.00
N GLY A 39 -8.54 0.47 10.29
CA GLY A 39 -8.20 0.94 11.64
C GLY A 39 -9.18 0.47 12.70
N GLU A 40 -10.48 0.42 12.38
CA GLU A 40 -11.52 -0.15 13.25
C GLU A 40 -11.35 -1.66 13.47
N VAL A 41 -11.13 -2.43 12.40
CA VAL A 41 -11.07 -3.90 12.46
C VAL A 41 -9.78 -4.39 13.10
N LEU A 42 -8.66 -3.71 12.84
CA LEU A 42 -7.34 -4.09 13.33
C LEU A 42 -6.98 -3.41 14.64
N ASN A 43 -7.82 -2.48 15.13
CA ASN A 43 -7.53 -1.63 16.28
C ASN A 43 -6.15 -0.95 16.16
N ALA A 44 -5.90 -0.36 14.99
CA ALA A 44 -4.59 0.16 14.62
C ALA A 44 -4.71 1.48 13.86
N THR A 45 -3.67 2.30 13.92
CA THR A 45 -3.60 3.51 13.09
C THR A 45 -3.25 3.14 11.66
N VAL A 46 -4.05 3.61 10.70
CA VAL A 46 -3.77 3.44 9.26
C VAL A 46 -3.62 4.80 8.60
N LEU A 47 -2.45 5.04 8.01
CA LEU A 47 -2.07 6.30 7.39
C LEU A 47 -2.15 6.19 5.87
N VAL A 48 -2.73 7.20 5.22
CA VAL A 48 -2.75 7.31 3.75
C VAL A 48 -1.62 8.24 3.30
N GLU A 49 -0.70 7.74 2.47
CA GLU A 49 0.40 8.52 1.89
C GLU A 49 0.29 8.55 0.36
N ASN A 50 0.17 9.74 -0.22
CA ASN A 50 0.13 9.91 -1.68
C ASN A 50 1.55 9.97 -2.27
N LYS A 51 1.86 9.10 -3.24
CA LYS A 51 3.14 9.00 -3.97
C LYS A 51 2.87 8.93 -5.48
N ALA A 52 2.52 10.08 -6.05
CA ALA A 52 2.12 10.19 -7.45
C ALA A 52 3.30 10.13 -8.44
N GLY A 53 3.02 9.72 -9.67
CA GLY A 53 3.90 9.86 -10.83
C GLY A 53 4.02 8.60 -11.69
N ALA A 54 4.44 8.78 -12.95
CA ALA A 54 4.63 7.72 -13.95
C ALA A 54 3.44 6.73 -14.06
N SER A 55 2.22 7.27 -14.13
CA SER A 55 0.97 6.48 -14.17
C SER A 55 0.85 5.48 -13.01
N GLY A 56 1.35 5.88 -11.84
CA GLY A 56 1.30 5.10 -10.60
C GLY A 56 2.50 4.18 -10.36
N ALA A 57 3.41 4.04 -11.34
CA ALA A 57 4.57 3.16 -11.20
C ALA A 57 5.52 3.55 -10.07
N ILE A 58 5.63 4.85 -9.72
CA ILE A 58 6.50 5.30 -8.62
C ILE A 58 6.00 4.79 -7.26
N GLY A 59 4.69 4.91 -7.01
CA GLY A 59 4.09 4.42 -5.77
C GLY A 59 4.11 2.89 -5.69
N ALA A 60 3.85 2.21 -6.81
CA ALA A 60 3.94 0.75 -6.88
C ALA A 60 5.35 0.24 -6.62
N ASP A 61 6.38 0.87 -7.20
CA ASP A 61 7.79 0.53 -6.97
C ASP A 61 8.20 0.68 -5.51
N LEU A 62 7.76 1.77 -4.87
CA LEU A 62 8.02 2.01 -3.45
C LEU A 62 7.46 0.88 -2.59
N VAL A 63 6.23 0.43 -2.87
CA VAL A 63 5.62 -0.67 -2.11
C VAL A 63 6.30 -1.99 -2.44
N ALA A 64 6.60 -2.27 -3.71
CA ALA A 64 7.27 -3.50 -4.13
C ALA A 64 8.65 -3.69 -3.47
N LYS A 65 9.35 -2.59 -3.18
CA LYS A 65 10.65 -2.58 -2.49
C LYS A 65 10.57 -2.44 -0.97
N SER A 66 9.37 -2.29 -0.42
CA SER A 66 9.17 -2.21 1.03
C SER A 66 9.38 -3.57 1.71
N ALA A 67 9.56 -3.55 3.04
CA ALA A 67 9.65 -4.80 3.79
C ALA A 67 8.32 -5.58 3.66
N PRO A 68 8.35 -6.89 3.38
CA PRO A 68 7.15 -7.72 3.24
C PRO A 68 6.56 -8.10 4.62
N ASP A 69 6.29 -7.09 5.45
CA ASP A 69 5.91 -7.20 6.85
C ASP A 69 4.45 -6.76 7.14
N GLY A 70 3.71 -6.40 6.08
CA GLY A 70 2.31 -6.00 6.16
C GLY A 70 2.06 -4.56 6.61
N TYR A 71 3.09 -3.74 6.82
CA TYR A 71 2.92 -2.34 7.23
C TYR A 71 2.93 -1.33 6.09
N THR A 72 3.26 -1.76 4.87
CA THR A 72 3.22 -0.92 3.67
C THR A 72 2.37 -1.60 2.62
N LEU A 73 1.19 -1.04 2.36
CA LEU A 73 0.19 -1.58 1.43
C LEU A 73 0.03 -0.64 0.23
N LEU A 74 -0.30 -1.19 -0.94
CA LEU A 74 -0.60 -0.41 -2.14
C LEU A 74 -2.12 -0.38 -2.38
N ILE A 75 -2.68 0.80 -2.66
CA ILE A 75 -3.97 0.86 -3.38
C ILE A 75 -3.68 0.68 -4.85
N ALA A 76 -3.75 -0.58 -5.28
CA ALA A 76 -3.45 -0.94 -6.65
C ALA A 76 -4.57 -0.52 -7.60
N SER A 77 -4.18 0.02 -8.75
CA SER A 77 -5.04 0.32 -9.88
C SER A 77 -4.51 -0.37 -11.14
N PRO A 78 -5.38 -0.66 -12.13
CA PRO A 78 -4.97 -1.33 -13.37
C PRO A 78 -3.86 -0.59 -14.14
N ALA A 79 -3.77 0.74 -14.01
CA ALA A 79 -2.80 1.53 -14.77
C ALA A 79 -1.36 1.12 -14.47
N GLU A 80 -0.99 1.01 -13.20
CA GLU A 80 0.36 0.65 -12.79
C GLU A 80 0.63 -0.86 -12.82
N VAL A 81 -0.34 -1.72 -12.47
CA VAL A 81 -0.11 -3.16 -12.33
C VAL A 81 -0.36 -3.97 -13.61
N VAL A 82 -1.11 -3.43 -14.58
CA VAL A 82 -1.48 -4.15 -15.82
C VAL A 82 -1.13 -3.34 -17.05
N VAL A 83 -1.65 -2.11 -17.17
CA VAL A 83 -1.56 -1.33 -18.42
C VAL A 83 -0.12 -0.90 -18.70
N GLY A 84 0.58 -0.34 -17.71
CA GLY A 84 1.98 0.07 -17.84
C GLY A 84 2.87 -1.07 -18.35
N PRO A 85 2.97 -2.21 -17.63
CA PRO A 85 3.73 -3.38 -18.08
C PRO A 85 3.32 -3.87 -19.48
N SER A 86 2.02 -3.93 -19.76
CA SER A 86 1.51 -4.40 -21.07
C SER A 86 1.81 -3.45 -22.22
N ALA A 87 1.95 -2.15 -21.93
CA ALA A 87 2.29 -1.12 -22.89
C ALA A 87 3.81 -0.93 -23.08
N GLY A 88 4.63 -1.81 -22.50
CA GLY A 88 6.09 -1.75 -22.61
C GLY A 88 6.77 -0.77 -21.66
N GLN A 89 6.05 -0.24 -20.66
CA GLN A 89 6.68 0.53 -19.60
C GLN A 89 7.59 -0.40 -18.80
N LYS A 90 8.88 -0.04 -18.71
CA LYS A 90 9.82 -0.73 -17.82
C LYS A 90 9.47 -0.37 -16.38
N VAL A 91 8.64 -1.19 -15.76
CA VAL A 91 8.32 -1.06 -14.35
C VAL A 91 9.55 -1.50 -13.52
N PRO A 92 9.96 -0.71 -12.52
CA PRO A 92 11.20 -0.97 -11.77
C PRO A 92 11.06 -2.05 -10.68
N TYR A 93 9.99 -2.85 -10.75
CA TYR A 93 9.64 -3.97 -9.88
C TYR A 93 9.18 -5.17 -10.71
#